data_AF-A0A1I6SVW9-F1
#
_entry.id   AF-A0A1I6SVW9-F1
#
_cell.length_a   1.000
_cell.length_b   1.000
_cell.length_c   1.000
_cell.angle_alpha   90.00
_cell.angle_beta   90.00
_cell.angle_gamma   90.00
#
_symmetry.space_group_name_H-M   'P 1'
#
loop_
_entity.id
_entity.type
_entity.pdbx_description
1 polymer ?
#
loop_
_entity_poly.entity_id
_entity_poly.type
_entity_poly.pdbx_seq_one_letter_code
_entity_poly.pdbx_strand_id
1 'polypeptide(L)' 'MGALVRDTVTQRTGRVMAHQSGRVWLRPEGGGREWAALPEDVEAL' A
#
# COMPACT_ATOMS: atom_id res chain seq x y z
N MET A 1 -11.43 -3.56 4.77
CA MET A 1 -10.53 -3.56 3.59
C MET A 1 -10.54 -2.16 2.99
N GLY A 2 -9.38 -1.63 2.59
CA GLY A 2 -9.18 -0.19 2.33
C GLY A 2 -8.47 0.57 3.45
N ALA A 3 -7.75 -0.13 4.35
CA ALA A 3 -6.96 0.50 5.40
C ALA A 3 -5.90 1.43 4.80
N LEU A 4 -5.73 2.61 5.39
CA LEU A 4 -4.68 3.53 5.00
C LEU A 4 -3.36 3.07 5.61
N VAL A 5 -2.33 3.01 4.78
CA VAL A 5 -1.00 2.57 5.19
C VAL A 5 0.06 3.46 4.58
N ARG A 6 1.23 3.50 5.22
CA ARG A 6 2.48 4.09 4.71
C ARG A 6 3.36 2.97 4.16
N ASP A 7 3.81 3.14 2.93
CA ASP A 7 4.96 2.41 2.38
C ASP A 7 6.24 3.12 2.85
N THR A 8 7.03 2.45 3.68
CA THR A 8 8.23 3.03 4.32
C THR A 8 9.40 3.19 3.36
N VAL A 9 9.45 2.42 2.27
CA VAL A 9 10.50 2.49 1.24
C VAL A 9 10.29 3.71 0.36
N THR A 10 9.07 3.93 -0.12
CA THR A 10 8.76 5.05 -1.02
C THR A 10 8.27 6.29 -0.28
N GLN A 11 7.99 6.18 1.02
CA GLN A 11 7.37 7.21 1.87
C GLN A 11 5.97 7.65 1.39
N ARG A 12 5.33 6.86 0.51
CA ARG A 12 4.00 7.14 -0.02
C ARG A 12 2.92 6.55 0.88
N THR A 13 1.76 7.19 0.92
CA THR A 13 0.57 6.66 1.58
C THR A 13 -0.44 6.13 0.56
N GLY A 14 -1.13 5.04 0.91
CA GLY A 14 -2.12 4.43 0.03
C GLY A 14 -3.06 3.51 0.79
N ARG A 15 -4.18 3.15 0.14
CA ARG A 15 -5.13 2.18 0.68
C ARG A 15 -4.78 0.78 0.23
N VAL A 16 -4.90 -0.17 1.16
CA VAL A 16 -4.78 -1.60 0.86
C VAL A 16 -5.94 -2.05 -0.02
N MET A 17 -5.59 -2.50 -1.22
CA MET A 17 -6.51 -3.05 -2.21
C MET A 17 -6.57 -4.57 -2.13
N ALA A 18 -5.43 -5.23 -2.02
CA ALA A 18 -5.34 -6.69 -1.96
C ALA A 18 -4.01 -7.17 -1.38
N HIS A 19 -4.00 -8.38 -0.83
CA HIS A 19 -2.79 -9.11 -0.46
C HIS A 19 -2.63 -10.27 -1.44
N GLN A 20 -1.63 -10.21 -2.33
CA GLN A 20 -1.52 -11.13 -3.47
C GLN A 20 -0.05 -11.42 -3.77
N SER A 21 0.28 -12.68 -4.07
CA SER A 21 1.65 -13.08 -4.45
C SER A 21 2.72 -12.63 -3.45
N GLY A 22 2.41 -12.66 -2.14
CA GLY A 22 3.32 -12.23 -1.08
C GLY A 22 3.52 -10.71 -0.99
N ARG A 23 2.68 -9.91 -1.66
CA ARG A 23 2.76 -8.44 -1.67
C ARG A 23 1.45 -7.80 -1.24
N VAL A 24 1.56 -6.56 -0.78
CA VAL A 24 0.43 -5.68 -0.50
C VAL A 24 0.26 -4.73 -1.68
N TRP A 25 -0.91 -4.76 -2.32
CA TRP A 25 -1.26 -3.86 -3.42
C TRP A 25 -1.92 -2.60 -2.86
N LEU A 26 -1.34 -1.45 -3.18
CA LEU A 26 -1.71 -0.14 -2.68
C LEU A 26 -2.20 0.78 -3.81
N ARG A 27 -3.19 1.61 -3.49
CA ARG A 27 -3.68 2.67 -4.37
C ARG A 27 -3.55 4.04 -3.68
N PRO A 28 -3.12 5.10 -4.38
CA PRO A 28 -3.06 6.43 -3.77
C PRO A 28 -4.46 6.95 -3.47
N GLU A 29 -4.62 7.73 -2.40
CA GLU A 29 -5.93 8.24 -1.98
C GLU A 29 -6.58 9.19 -3.01
N GLY A 30 -5.75 10.01 -3.70
CA GLY A 30 -6.20 10.90 -4.78
C GLY A 30 -6.37 10.22 -6.14
N GLY A 31 -6.24 8.89 -6.21
CA GLY A 31 -6.16 8.17 -7.49
C GLY A 31 -4.75 8.18 -8.09
N GLY A 32 -4.61 7.50 -9.24
CA GLY A 32 -3.33 7.31 -9.92
C GLY A 32 -2.91 5.83 -9.97
N ARG A 33 -1.64 5.58 -10.29
CA ARG A 33 -1.13 4.23 -10.50
C ARG A 33 -0.95 3.48 -9.17
N GLU A 34 -1.58 2.32 -9.10
CA GLU A 34 -1.36 1.34 -8.03
C GLU A 34 0.09 0.85 -8.02
N TRP A 35 0.56 0.41 -6.85
CA TRP A 35 1.86 -0.20 -6.70
C TRP A 35 1.81 -1.34 -5.70
N ALA A 36 2.81 -2.20 -5.74
CA ALA A 36 2.95 -3.31 -4.82
C ALA A 36 4.13 -3.06 -3.87
N ALA A 37 3.90 -3.23 -2.58
CA ALA A 37 4.90 -3.16 -1.52
C ALA A 37 5.07 -4.52 -0.83
N LEU A 38 6.19 -4.72 -0.15
CA LEU A 38 6.36 -5.88 0.73
C LEU A 38 5.55 -5.66 2.02
N PRO A 39 4.98 -6.72 2.63
CA PRO A 39 4.23 -6.57 3.87
C PRO A 39 5.04 -5.97 5.03
N GLU A 40 6.35 -6.20 5.06
CA GLU A 40 7.27 -5.67 6.07
C GLU A 40 7.64 -4.19 5.88
N ASP A 41 7.39 -3.65 4.68
CA ASP A 41 7.62 -2.24 4.34
C ASP A 41 6.34 -1.40 4.48
N VAL A 42 5.28 -1.95 5.09
CA VAL A 42 3.96 -1.30 5.18
C VAL A 42 3.55 -1.13 6.63
N GLU A 43 3.29 0.11 7.02
CA GLU A 43 2.84 0.48 8.36
C GLU A 43 1.41 1.04 8.31
N ALA A 44 0.56 0.62 9.25
CA ALA A 44 -0.78 1.17 9.38
C ALA A 44 -0.74 2.63 9.85
N LEU A 45 -1.66 3.45 9.33
CA LEU A 45 -1.87 4.85 9.71
C LEU A 45 -3.19 5.04 10.47
#